data_AF-A0A5E3WVU4-F1
#
_entry.id   AF-A0A5E3WVU4-F1
#
_cell.length_a   1.000
_cell.length_b   1.000
_cell.length_c   1.000
_cell.angle_alpha   90.00
_cell.angle_beta   90.00
_cell.angle_gamma   90.00
#
_symmetry.space_group_name_H-M   'P 1'
#
loop_
_entity.id
_entity.type
_entity.pdbx_description
1 polymer ?
#
loop_
_entity_poly.entity_id
_entity_poly.type
_entity_poly.pdbx_seq_one_letter_code
_entity_poly.pdbx_strand_id
1 'polypeptide(L)'
;MFKATFLALALAAGSASAMTLSFVNHCSYTVWPAVGHAPNGQVMTDIAWGARLNPGASASFGVADTAIGVRSWGRTGCDANGANCATGRCNGGLTCTDAGITAAVLYGEYGWGDFGSCCGGVRTAWDLSLVGGSLNIPTRLTASDGQSVQCLGAPCDSNQVYTYTGDNAADRNSNLGLTYTTTFCP
;
A
#
# COMPACT_ATOMS: atom_id res chain seq x y z
N MET A 1 -8.77 -23.59 -56.01
CA MET A 1 -7.56 -23.33 -55.21
C MET A 1 -7.77 -22.04 -54.42
N PHE A 2 -8.08 -22.12 -53.12
CA PHE A 2 -8.07 -20.96 -52.24
C PHE A 2 -7.32 -21.35 -50.97
N LYS A 3 -6.11 -20.82 -50.81
CA LYS A 3 -5.31 -20.97 -49.59
C LYS A 3 -5.80 -19.91 -48.60
N ALA A 4 -6.48 -20.34 -47.54
CA ALA A 4 -6.78 -19.46 -46.42
C ALA A 4 -5.57 -19.45 -45.48
N THR A 5 -4.86 -18.32 -45.44
CA THR A 5 -3.75 -18.11 -44.52
C THR A 5 -4.31 -17.66 -43.17
N PHE A 6 -4.27 -18.53 -42.16
CA PHE A 6 -4.57 -18.16 -40.79
C PHE A 6 -3.40 -17.35 -40.21
N LEU A 7 -3.61 -16.07 -39.93
CA LEU A 7 -2.66 -15.24 -39.20
C LEU A 7 -2.88 -15.46 -37.70
N ALA A 8 -2.03 -16.27 -37.07
CA ALA A 8 -2.03 -16.43 -35.63
C ALA A 8 -1.45 -15.16 -34.98
N LEU A 9 -2.31 -14.37 -34.33
CA LEU A 9 -1.89 -13.28 -33.47
C LEU A 9 -1.28 -13.89 -32.19
N ALA A 10 0.04 -13.95 -32.11
CA ALA A 10 0.73 -14.27 -30.88
C ALA A 10 0.52 -13.10 -29.89
N LEU A 11 -0.38 -13.26 -28.93
CA LEU A 11 -0.42 -12.37 -27.77
C LEU A 11 0.86 -12.59 -26.99
N ALA A 12 1.83 -11.69 -27.15
CA ALA A 12 2.93 -11.55 -26.20
C ALA A 12 2.33 -11.01 -24.89
N ALA A 13 1.88 -11.91 -24.02
CA ALA A 13 1.61 -11.56 -22.64
C ALA A 13 2.97 -11.27 -21.98
N GLY A 14 3.40 -10.00 -22.02
CA GLY A 14 4.49 -9.56 -21.17
C GLY A 14 4.05 -9.72 -19.73
N SER A 15 4.71 -10.61 -18.98
CA SER A 15 4.51 -10.70 -17.54
C SER A 15 4.95 -9.37 -16.93
N ALA A 16 4.01 -8.48 -16.64
CA ALA A 16 4.29 -7.31 -15.82
C ALA A 16 4.57 -7.82 -14.39
N SER A 17 5.77 -7.55 -13.88
CA SER A 17 6.08 -7.83 -12.49
C SER A 17 5.21 -6.95 -11.58
N ALA A 18 4.84 -7.48 -10.42
CA ALA A 18 3.92 -6.83 -9.50
C ALA A 18 4.40 -7.01 -8.07
N MET A 19 4.31 -5.94 -7.28
CA MET A 19 4.35 -6.04 -5.83
C MET A 19 2.97 -6.43 -5.31
N THR A 20 2.92 -7.20 -4.22
CA THR A 20 1.67 -7.60 -3.59
C THR A 20 1.51 -6.88 -2.26
N LEU A 21 0.44 -6.10 -2.12
CA LEU A 21 0.05 -5.50 -0.84
C LEU A 21 -0.92 -6.44 -0.13
N SER A 22 -0.48 -7.05 0.96
CA SER A 22 -1.25 -7.99 1.79
C SER A 22 -1.69 -7.30 3.07
N PHE A 23 -2.92 -7.54 3.50
CA PHE A 23 -3.51 -6.96 4.70
C PHE A 23 -4.05 -8.06 5.60
N VAL A 24 -3.67 -8.03 6.87
CA VAL A 24 -4.10 -8.99 7.88
C VAL A 24 -4.70 -8.24 9.06
N ASN A 25 -5.92 -8.62 9.47
CA ASN A 25 -6.59 -8.02 10.60
C ASN A 25 -6.49 -8.92 11.85
N HIS A 26 -5.60 -8.58 12.79
CA HIS A 26 -5.54 -9.20 14.12
C HIS A 26 -6.30 -8.40 15.18
N CYS A 27 -6.93 -7.28 14.81
CA CYS A 27 -7.76 -6.53 15.72
C CYS A 27 -9.03 -7.31 16.10
N SER A 28 -9.58 -7.03 17.27
CA SER A 28 -10.87 -7.57 17.72
C SER A 28 -12.09 -6.93 17.02
N TYR A 29 -11.85 -5.98 16.12
CA TYR A 29 -12.86 -5.23 15.38
C TYR A 29 -12.60 -5.29 13.87
N THR A 30 -13.62 -4.97 13.07
CA THR A 30 -13.49 -4.89 11.60
C THR A 30 -12.58 -3.74 11.19
N VAL A 31 -11.67 -4.01 10.25
CA VAL A 31 -10.82 -3.01 9.59
C VAL A 31 -11.14 -2.99 8.11
N TRP A 32 -11.09 -1.80 7.50
CA TRP A 32 -11.26 -1.65 6.07
C TRP A 32 -9.97 -1.12 5.45
N PRO A 33 -9.03 -1.98 5.05
CA PRO A 33 -7.85 -1.52 4.33
C PRO A 33 -8.26 -0.83 3.03
N ALA A 34 -7.45 0.14 2.62
CA ALA A 34 -7.58 0.85 1.36
C ALA A 34 -6.21 1.03 0.72
N VAL A 35 -6.20 1.11 -0.61
CA VAL A 35 -5.03 1.45 -1.44
C VAL A 35 -5.44 2.59 -2.37
N GLY A 36 -4.54 3.55 -2.55
CA GLY A 36 -4.72 4.68 -3.43
C GLY A 36 -3.41 5.13 -4.07
N HIS A 37 -3.49 5.95 -5.11
CA HIS A 37 -2.34 6.32 -5.92
C HIS A 37 -2.29 7.83 -6.14
N ALA A 38 -1.19 8.42 -5.65
CA ALA A 38 -0.94 9.86 -5.71
C ALA A 38 0.51 10.14 -6.16
N PRO A 39 0.90 9.76 -7.40
CA PRO A 39 2.25 9.97 -7.89
C PRO A 39 2.57 11.48 -7.89
N ASN A 40 3.67 11.86 -7.24
CA ASN A 40 4.07 13.26 -7.06
C ASN A 40 2.95 14.15 -6.45
N GLY A 41 2.11 13.55 -5.60
CA GLY A 41 0.98 14.23 -4.95
C GLY A 41 -0.24 14.46 -5.84
N GLN A 42 -0.24 13.99 -7.09
CA GLN A 42 -1.39 14.10 -8.00
C GLN A 42 -2.31 12.89 -7.86
N VAL A 43 -3.57 13.09 -7.46
CA VAL A 43 -4.53 11.98 -7.29
C VAL A 43 -4.82 11.30 -8.62
N MET A 44 -4.70 9.98 -8.62
CA MET A 44 -5.07 9.10 -9.72
C MET A 44 -6.02 8.00 -9.21
N THR A 45 -6.85 7.45 -10.10
CA THR A 45 -7.83 6.39 -9.76
C THR A 45 -7.58 5.07 -10.49
N ASP A 46 -6.43 4.95 -11.14
CA ASP A 46 -5.96 3.76 -11.86
C ASP A 46 -5.49 2.65 -10.91
N ILE A 47 -4.93 3.03 -9.75
CA ILE A 47 -4.61 2.12 -8.64
C ILE A 47 -5.47 2.54 -7.43
N ALA A 48 -6.59 1.83 -7.27
CA ALA A 48 -7.51 2.04 -6.17
C ALA A 48 -8.13 0.71 -5.73
N TRP A 49 -8.13 0.45 -4.44
CA TRP A 49 -8.69 -0.79 -3.89
C TRP A 49 -9.16 -0.58 -2.45
N GLY A 50 -10.10 -1.42 -2.02
CA GLY A 50 -10.46 -1.53 -0.61
C GLY A 50 -11.21 -2.82 -0.33
N ALA A 51 -11.16 -3.26 0.92
CA ALA A 51 -11.86 -4.45 1.38
C ALA A 51 -12.40 -4.26 2.79
N ARG A 52 -13.28 -5.18 3.21
CA ARG A 52 -13.75 -5.31 4.59
C ARG A 52 -13.09 -6.55 5.19
N LEU A 53 -12.31 -6.38 6.26
CA LEU A 53 -11.66 -7.47 6.99
C LEU A 53 -12.32 -7.64 8.36
N ASN A 54 -13.07 -8.73 8.55
CA ASN A 54 -13.46 -9.19 9.88
C ASN A 54 -12.21 -9.56 10.71
N PRO A 55 -12.33 -9.66 12.05
CA PRO A 55 -11.25 -10.19 12.88
C PRO A 55 -10.72 -11.53 12.35
N GLY A 56 -9.39 -11.64 12.23
CA GLY A 56 -8.68 -12.81 11.70
C GLY A 56 -8.68 -12.94 10.17
N ALA A 57 -9.36 -12.06 9.43
CA ALA A 57 -9.40 -12.12 7.97
C ALA A 57 -8.19 -11.43 7.32
N SER A 58 -7.91 -11.82 6.08
CA SER A 58 -6.90 -11.20 5.24
C SER A 58 -7.40 -10.98 3.81
N ALA A 59 -6.76 -10.06 3.10
CA ALA A 59 -6.95 -9.84 1.67
C ALA A 59 -5.69 -9.22 1.07
N SER A 60 -5.53 -9.35 -0.25
CA SER A 60 -4.36 -8.84 -0.95
C SER A 60 -4.76 -8.12 -2.24
N PHE A 61 -3.90 -7.20 -2.67
CA PHE A 61 -4.03 -6.44 -3.91
C PHE A 61 -2.69 -6.37 -4.63
N GLY A 62 -2.69 -6.68 -5.93
CA GLY A 62 -1.50 -6.60 -6.78
C GLY A 62 -1.36 -5.21 -7.38
N VAL A 63 -0.14 -4.66 -7.37
CA VAL A 63 0.19 -3.37 -7.95
C VAL A 63 1.43 -3.56 -8.83
N ALA A 64 1.49 -2.91 -10.00
CA ALA A 64 2.70 -2.92 -10.81
C ALA A 64 3.89 -2.46 -9.96
N ASP A 65 5.00 -3.20 -9.97
CA ASP A 65 6.18 -2.86 -9.16
C ASP A 65 6.98 -1.67 -9.72
N THR A 66 6.54 -1.13 -10.86
CA THR A 66 6.97 0.12 -11.45
C THR A 66 6.15 1.34 -11.01
N ALA A 67 5.08 1.15 -10.23
CA ALA A 67 4.26 2.24 -9.73
C ALA A 67 5.01 3.10 -8.70
N ILE A 68 4.67 4.39 -8.63
CA ILE A 68 5.22 5.35 -7.66
C ILE A 68 4.09 6.04 -6.90
N GLY A 69 4.33 6.45 -5.64
CA GLY A 69 3.32 7.17 -4.87
C GLY A 69 2.08 6.34 -4.56
N VAL A 70 2.25 5.04 -4.33
CA VAL A 70 1.19 4.14 -3.87
C VAL A 70 1.10 4.27 -2.35
N ARG A 71 -0.11 4.41 -1.84
CA ARG A 71 -0.40 4.47 -0.40
C ARG A 71 -1.37 3.38 -0.02
N SER A 72 -1.20 2.85 1.19
CA SER A 72 -2.18 1.99 1.84
C SER A 72 -2.42 2.43 3.28
N TRP A 73 -3.61 2.19 3.81
CA TRP A 73 -3.94 2.51 5.21
C TRP A 73 -5.12 1.68 5.69
N GLY A 74 -5.30 1.63 7.02
CA GLY A 74 -6.46 1.02 7.66
C GLY A 74 -7.53 2.04 8.03
N ARG A 75 -8.80 1.66 7.89
CA ARG A 75 -9.97 2.48 8.27
C ARG A 75 -10.81 1.75 9.31
N THR A 76 -11.44 2.48 10.23
CA THR A 76 -12.27 1.91 11.31
C THR A 76 -13.63 2.58 11.42
N GLY A 77 -14.62 1.87 11.98
CA GLY A 77 -15.95 2.41 12.24
C GLY A 77 -16.69 2.84 10.97
N CYS A 78 -16.52 2.11 9.87
CA CYS A 78 -17.19 2.40 8.60
C CYS A 78 -18.61 1.80 8.56
N ASP A 79 -19.45 2.39 7.73
CA ASP A 79 -20.72 1.81 7.32
C ASP A 79 -20.48 0.47 6.58
N ALA A 80 -21.54 -0.34 6.43
CA ALA A 80 -21.47 -1.65 5.79
C ALA A 80 -20.90 -1.62 4.35
N ASN A 81 -21.08 -0.49 3.65
CA ASN A 81 -20.56 -0.24 2.31
C ASN A 81 -19.13 0.35 2.29
N GLY A 82 -18.47 0.49 3.45
CA GLY A 82 -17.12 1.06 3.57
C GLY A 82 -17.07 2.59 3.55
N ALA A 83 -18.22 3.29 3.55
CA ALA A 83 -18.29 4.74 3.65
C ALA A 83 -18.28 5.22 5.12
N ASN A 84 -18.22 6.54 5.32
CA ASN A 84 -18.40 7.22 6.61
C ASN A 84 -17.58 6.65 7.79
N CYS A 85 -16.35 6.22 7.53
CA CYS A 85 -15.45 5.71 8.56
C CYS A 85 -15.15 6.76 9.64
N ALA A 86 -15.03 6.31 10.89
CA ALA A 86 -14.63 7.14 12.03
C ALA A 86 -13.16 7.57 11.94
N THR A 87 -12.28 6.69 11.43
CA THR A 87 -10.87 7.03 11.15
C THR A 87 -10.46 6.55 9.77
N GLY A 88 -9.49 7.22 9.16
CA GLY A 88 -8.97 6.85 7.85
C GLY A 88 -9.96 7.03 6.70
N ARG A 89 -11.02 7.81 6.89
CA ARG A 89 -12.05 8.03 5.87
C ARG A 89 -11.42 8.53 4.56
N CYS A 90 -12.01 8.09 3.45
CA CYS A 90 -11.70 8.57 2.11
C CYS A 90 -12.99 8.85 1.33
N ASN A 91 -12.89 9.63 0.27
CA ASN A 91 -13.96 9.76 -0.72
C ASN A 91 -14.09 8.46 -1.55
N GLY A 92 -15.29 8.10 -1.99
CA GLY A 92 -15.54 6.94 -2.85
C GLY A 92 -16.15 5.70 -2.18
N GLY A 93 -16.19 5.66 -0.84
CA GLY A 93 -16.78 4.53 -0.11
C GLY A 93 -15.76 3.38 0.04
N LEU A 94 -16.12 2.15 -0.36
CA LEU A 94 -15.22 1.00 -0.22
C LEU A 94 -13.90 1.20 -0.98
N THR A 95 -13.97 1.66 -2.23
CA THR A 95 -12.81 1.97 -3.08
C THR A 95 -12.61 3.48 -3.12
N CYS A 96 -11.46 3.94 -2.65
CA CYS A 96 -11.19 5.36 -2.47
C CYS A 96 -10.86 6.06 -3.81
N THR A 97 -11.30 7.30 -3.97
CA THR A 97 -11.05 8.12 -5.18
C THR A 97 -10.18 9.36 -4.93
N ASP A 98 -9.70 9.55 -3.69
CA ASP A 98 -8.87 10.68 -3.26
C ASP A 98 -7.45 10.27 -2.85
N ALA A 99 -7.07 9.02 -3.15
CA ALA A 99 -5.80 8.42 -2.75
C ALA A 99 -5.46 8.52 -1.26
N GLY A 100 -6.48 8.61 -0.40
CA GLY A 100 -6.31 8.70 1.05
C GLY A 100 -5.80 10.06 1.54
N ILE A 101 -5.79 11.10 0.70
CA ILE A 101 -5.34 12.46 1.11
C ILE A 101 -6.13 13.00 2.30
N THR A 102 -7.41 12.61 2.43
CA THR A 102 -8.27 13.03 3.54
C THR A 102 -8.17 12.14 4.78
N ALA A 103 -7.43 11.02 4.70
CA ALA A 103 -7.47 10.00 5.73
C ALA A 103 -6.73 10.41 7.01
N ALA A 104 -5.63 11.18 6.91
CA ALA A 104 -4.85 11.73 8.02
C ALA A 104 -4.50 10.70 9.11
N VAL A 105 -4.10 9.51 8.70
CA VAL A 105 -3.74 8.37 9.56
C VAL A 105 -2.34 7.87 9.25
N LEU A 106 -1.94 6.75 9.87
CA LEU A 106 -0.73 6.02 9.49
C LEU A 106 -0.91 5.40 8.09
N TYR A 107 0.01 5.73 7.18
CA TYR A 107 0.08 5.15 5.84
C TYR A 107 1.23 4.14 5.75
N GLY A 108 1.07 3.11 4.93
CA GLY A 108 2.19 2.44 4.27
C GLY A 108 2.38 3.05 2.89
N GLU A 109 3.58 3.53 2.59
CA GLU A 109 3.91 4.17 1.31
C GLU A 109 4.85 3.26 0.51
N TYR A 110 4.70 3.26 -0.82
CA TYR A 110 5.47 2.41 -1.72
C TYR A 110 5.76 3.14 -3.04
N GLY A 111 6.95 2.92 -3.60
CA GLY A 111 7.27 3.43 -4.93
C GLY A 111 8.51 2.81 -5.55
N TRP A 112 8.47 2.64 -6.87
CA TRP A 112 9.64 2.32 -7.68
C TRP A 112 10.70 3.42 -7.58
N GLY A 113 11.97 3.03 -7.51
CA GLY A 113 13.09 3.95 -7.58
C GLY A 113 14.38 3.28 -8.05
N ASP A 114 15.23 4.03 -8.74
CA ASP A 114 16.61 3.62 -9.03
C ASP A 114 17.57 4.30 -8.06
N PHE A 115 18.13 3.50 -7.15
CA PHE A 115 19.07 3.95 -6.13
C PHE A 115 20.53 3.88 -6.61
N GLY A 116 20.75 3.44 -7.85
CA GLY A 116 22.08 3.26 -8.42
C GLY A 116 22.82 2.03 -7.88
N SER A 117 23.89 1.64 -8.57
CA SER A 117 24.63 0.40 -8.28
C SER A 117 25.24 0.33 -6.88
N CYS A 118 25.60 1.47 -6.29
CA CYS A 118 26.11 1.55 -4.92
C CYS A 118 25.13 1.03 -3.87
N CYS A 119 23.84 1.12 -4.20
CA CYS A 119 22.76 1.19 -3.24
C CYS A 119 21.61 0.28 -3.66
N GLY A 120 21.91 -0.71 -4.52
CA GLY A 120 21.01 -1.79 -4.85
C GLY A 120 20.29 -1.69 -6.19
N GLY A 121 20.56 -0.65 -6.98
CA GLY A 121 19.94 -0.42 -8.28
C GLY A 121 18.45 -0.14 -8.18
N VAL A 122 17.68 -0.71 -9.10
CA VAL A 122 16.23 -0.60 -9.13
C VAL A 122 15.60 -1.38 -7.98
N ARG A 123 14.81 -0.69 -7.17
CA ARG A 123 14.18 -1.19 -5.93
C ARG A 123 12.77 -0.63 -5.79
N THR A 124 11.99 -1.21 -4.87
CA THR A 124 10.81 -0.55 -4.32
C THR A 124 11.23 0.11 -3.01
N ALA A 125 11.11 1.43 -2.92
CA ALA A 125 11.13 2.17 -1.66
C ALA A 125 9.81 1.97 -0.93
N TRP A 126 9.86 1.85 0.39
CA TRP A 126 8.67 1.69 1.21
C TRP A 126 8.93 2.08 2.67
N ASP A 127 7.86 2.48 3.35
CA ASP A 127 7.92 2.95 4.73
C ASP A 127 6.52 2.89 5.38
N LEU A 128 6.48 3.19 6.69
CA LEU A 128 5.29 3.67 7.36
C LEU A 128 5.43 5.17 7.58
N SER A 129 4.38 5.94 7.36
CA SER A 129 4.39 7.40 7.42
C SER A 129 3.21 7.93 8.22
N LEU A 130 3.46 8.88 9.13
CA LEU A 130 2.42 9.60 9.87
C LEU A 130 2.42 11.11 9.62
N VAL A 131 3.15 11.58 8.59
CA VAL A 131 3.29 13.01 8.31
C VAL A 131 1.92 13.66 8.12
N GLY A 132 1.60 14.63 8.96
CA GLY A 132 0.30 15.32 8.94
C GLY A 132 -0.89 14.48 9.40
N GLY A 133 -0.65 13.29 9.96
CA GLY A 133 -1.67 12.35 10.43
C GLY A 133 -1.47 11.93 11.88
N SER A 134 -2.14 10.83 12.25
CA SER A 134 -2.04 10.25 13.59
C SER A 134 -2.15 8.72 13.54
N LEU A 135 -1.66 8.03 14.56
CA LEU A 135 -1.85 6.60 14.68
C LEU A 135 -3.32 6.29 15.02
N ASN A 136 -4.03 5.63 14.10
CA ASN A 136 -5.39 5.13 14.34
C ASN A 136 -5.44 3.65 14.71
N ILE A 137 -4.56 2.82 14.13
CA ILE A 137 -4.47 1.37 14.37
C ILE A 137 -3.00 1.01 14.59
N PRO A 138 -2.63 0.32 15.70
CA PRO A 138 -1.32 -0.28 15.85
C PRO A 138 -0.98 -1.15 14.64
N THR A 139 0.12 -0.87 13.95
CA THR A 139 0.40 -1.48 12.64
C THR A 139 1.86 -1.88 12.54
N ARG A 140 2.09 -3.07 11.95
CA ARG A 140 3.40 -3.52 11.46
C ARG A 140 3.33 -3.71 9.95
N LEU A 141 4.39 -3.28 9.26
CA LEU A 141 4.59 -3.53 7.83
C LEU A 141 5.84 -4.41 7.66
N THR A 142 5.68 -5.55 6.98
CA THR A 142 6.77 -6.52 6.75
C THR A 142 6.91 -6.80 5.26
N ALA A 143 8.12 -6.67 4.72
CA ALA A 143 8.45 -7.12 3.37
C ALA A 143 8.87 -8.60 3.38
N SER A 144 8.62 -9.32 2.28
CA SER A 144 8.92 -10.74 2.17
C SER A 144 10.42 -11.08 2.15
N ASP A 145 11.30 -10.08 2.15
CA ASP A 145 12.74 -10.24 2.35
C ASP A 145 13.16 -10.24 3.84
N GLY A 146 12.19 -10.10 4.76
CA GLY A 146 12.41 -10.14 6.20
C GLY A 146 12.56 -8.77 6.86
N GLN A 147 12.63 -7.69 6.09
CA GLN A 147 12.63 -6.33 6.64
C GLN A 147 11.24 -6.00 7.22
N SER A 148 11.20 -5.22 8.30
CA SER A 148 9.96 -4.73 8.88
C SER A 148 10.11 -3.38 9.56
N VAL A 149 9.00 -2.66 9.64
CA VAL A 149 8.83 -1.45 10.46
C VAL A 149 7.48 -1.49 11.17
N GLN A 150 7.33 -0.72 12.25
CA GLN A 150 6.09 -0.72 13.03
C GLN A 150 5.85 0.58 13.79
N CYS A 151 4.57 0.88 14.03
CA CYS A 151 4.15 1.76 15.12
C CYS A 151 2.98 1.15 15.86
N LEU A 152 3.23 0.75 17.11
CA LEU A 152 2.28 0.01 17.95
C LEU A 152 1.60 0.90 19.00
N GLY A 153 2.11 2.11 19.19
CA GLY A 153 1.60 3.11 20.11
C GLY A 153 2.22 4.47 19.79
N ALA A 154 1.53 5.55 20.17
CA ALA A 154 2.06 6.89 20.04
C ALA A 154 2.83 7.30 21.31
N PRO A 155 3.99 8.00 21.19
CA PRO A 155 4.64 8.40 19.95
C PRO A 155 5.29 7.21 19.20
N CYS A 156 5.27 7.27 17.86
CA CYS A 156 5.99 6.30 17.02
C CYS A 156 7.50 6.55 17.09
N ASP A 157 8.30 5.48 16.99
CA ASP A 157 9.76 5.58 16.82
C ASP A 157 10.09 6.13 15.42
N SER A 158 10.82 7.24 15.35
CA SER A 158 11.23 7.87 14.08
C SER A 158 12.19 7.02 13.25
N ASN A 159 12.85 6.01 13.85
CA ASN A 159 13.62 5.03 13.08
C ASN A 159 12.74 4.00 12.37
N GLN A 160 11.44 3.96 12.69
CA GLN A 160 10.47 2.98 12.17
C GLN A 160 9.36 3.65 11.36
N VAL A 161 9.05 4.92 11.62
CA VAL A 161 7.98 5.65 10.95
C VAL A 161 8.47 7.02 10.54
N TYR A 162 8.19 7.40 9.29
CA TYR A 162 8.43 8.71 8.74
C TYR A 162 7.52 9.73 9.45
N THR A 163 8.10 10.53 10.33
CA THR A 163 7.35 11.41 11.26
C THR A 163 7.29 12.87 10.80
N TYR A 164 8.23 13.30 9.97
CA TYR A 164 8.29 14.64 9.38
C TYR A 164 9.03 14.62 8.05
N THR A 165 8.86 15.66 7.22
CA THR A 165 9.57 15.79 5.94
C THR A 165 11.09 15.86 6.14
N GLY A 166 11.82 14.95 5.51
CA GLY A 166 13.27 14.80 5.58
C GLY A 166 13.75 13.64 6.48
N ASP A 167 12.84 12.90 7.11
CA ASP A 167 13.14 11.78 8.02
C ASP A 167 13.48 10.46 7.28
N ASN A 168 14.62 10.41 6.60
CA ASN A 168 14.96 9.24 5.79
C ASN A 168 15.40 8.01 6.63
N ALA A 169 15.35 8.08 7.96
CA ALA A 169 15.75 6.97 8.84
C ALA A 169 14.72 5.82 8.84
N ALA A 170 13.45 6.13 8.57
CA ALA A 170 12.37 5.16 8.47
C ALA A 170 12.27 4.48 7.10
N ASP A 171 12.90 5.05 6.07
CA ASP A 171 12.85 4.52 4.71
C ASP A 171 13.50 3.15 4.62
N ARG A 172 12.83 2.24 3.93
CA ARG A 172 13.36 0.94 3.54
C ARG A 172 13.34 0.83 2.03
N ASN A 173 14.17 -0.08 1.52
CA ASN A 173 14.06 -0.49 0.13
C ASN A 173 14.31 -1.98 0.01
N SER A 174 13.61 -2.57 -0.94
CA SER A 174 13.65 -4.00 -1.21
C SER A 174 13.70 -4.25 -2.72
N ASN A 175 14.02 -5.48 -3.11
CA ASN A 175 13.94 -5.87 -4.52
C ASN A 175 12.52 -5.64 -5.07
N LEU A 176 12.38 -5.48 -6.38
CA LEU A 176 11.07 -5.41 -7.01
C LEU A 176 10.29 -6.73 -6.85
N GLY A 177 8.97 -6.66 -7.00
CA GLY A 177 8.09 -7.83 -7.03
C GLY A 177 7.83 -8.51 -5.67
N LEU A 178 8.21 -7.89 -4.55
CA LEU A 178 7.98 -8.47 -3.22
C LEU A 178 6.53 -8.36 -2.74
N THR A 179 6.22 -9.14 -1.70
CA THR A 179 5.00 -9.00 -0.92
C THR A 179 5.26 -8.13 0.31
N TYR A 180 4.39 -7.13 0.51
CA TYR A 180 4.38 -6.25 1.66
C TYR A 180 3.13 -6.53 2.49
N THR A 181 3.30 -7.04 3.71
CA THR A 181 2.21 -7.43 4.60
C THR A 181 2.00 -6.40 5.69
N THR A 182 0.87 -5.71 5.63
CA THR A 182 0.36 -4.82 6.68
C THR A 182 -0.45 -5.65 7.67
N THR A 183 0.05 -5.75 8.91
CA THR A 183 -0.65 -6.42 10.02
C THR A 183 -1.23 -5.36 10.96
N PHE A 184 -2.55 -5.32 11.06
CA PHE A 184 -3.27 -4.47 12.00
C PHE A 184 -3.42 -5.17 13.35
N CYS A 185 -3.11 -4.47 14.44
CA CYS A 185 -3.03 -5.00 15.81
C CYS A 185 -2.12 -6.24 15.95
N PRO A 186 -0.85 -6.17 15.51
CA PRO A 186 0.08 -7.29 15.52
C PRO A 186 0.42 -7.80 16.92
#